data_AF-A0A2Z5FUL6-F1
#
_entry.id   AF-A0A2Z5FUL6-F1
#
_cell.length_a   1.000
_cell.length_b   1.000
_cell.length_c   1.000
_cell.angle_alpha   90.00
_cell.angle_beta   90.00
_cell.angle_gamma   90.00
#
_symmetry.space_group_name_H-M   'P 1'
#
loop_
_entity.id
_entity.type
_entity.pdbx_description
1 polymer ?
#
loop_
_entity_poly.entity_id
_entity_poly.type
_entity_poly.pdbx_seq_one_letter_code
_entity_poly.pdbx_strand_id
1 'polypeptide(L)'
;MESEEYVEALVVGSGFGGAVASLRLGQAGVETVVLERGKRWRITPAGDTFCGIATPDGRAAWLSDTTILPAPLPSSPIEVFTGVLDRKVGTGTTAYRGAGVGGGSLIYGGITYQPTKALFETVFPSCVNYDKLDEVYFPRVRAMLQATPIPDDIFQSDAYLSSRILVEQAAKAGLTSIKPDIAIDWNIVREEIAGKKVASIIAGEVYYGTNSGAKNSLDHNYLKQAEETGYVEIKPLHLVNSIEEADGGRYRVQVNEINEQGAVLRQKKFICRYLFLAAGSLGTPELLLRAQSNGTLRHLNNTVGKFWGTNGESTTVLVEGVQTNISLGSPGVIAVQDLNNPVAPLILETFQAEPLPQGVISVLGQGISKPEGFFTYNEKTQMADLFWPINSITSKNNLQALTNTYNLLNQANDTVLAAPIDQVNTGHPVGGAVIGQTCSHLGEVYGHRNLFVLDGSLIPGSAACANPSLTIAALAEQAMDHFLNQSRRW
;
A
#
# COMPACT_ATOMS: atom_id res chain seq x y z
N MET A 1 -15.36 35.55 -4.54
CA MET A 1 -14.09 35.04 -5.06
C MET A 1 -13.62 33.96 -4.10
N GLU A 2 -13.37 32.75 -4.59
CA GLU A 2 -12.70 31.72 -3.78
C GLU A 2 -11.31 32.25 -3.41
N SER A 3 -11.02 32.34 -2.11
CA SER A 3 -9.73 32.83 -1.62
C SER A 3 -8.64 31.79 -1.88
N GLU A 4 -7.49 32.23 -2.39
CA GLU A 4 -6.29 31.40 -2.47
C GLU A 4 -5.63 31.32 -1.08
N GLU A 5 -5.35 30.10 -0.62
CA GLU A 5 -4.64 29.83 0.63
C GLU A 5 -3.15 29.58 0.33
N TYR A 6 -2.26 30.38 0.93
CA TYR A 6 -0.82 30.22 0.74
C TYR A 6 -0.23 29.34 1.84
N VAL A 7 0.56 28.34 1.45
CA VAL A 7 1.26 27.43 2.37
C VAL A 7 2.71 27.26 1.92
N GLU A 8 3.64 26.93 2.81
CA GLU A 8 5.03 26.69 2.37
C GLU A 8 5.15 25.33 1.66
N ALA A 9 4.66 24.27 2.31
CA ALA A 9 4.62 22.92 1.75
C ALA A 9 3.20 22.35 1.68
N LEU A 10 2.90 21.67 0.58
CA LEU A 10 1.66 20.90 0.40
C LEU A 10 1.99 19.44 0.12
N VAL A 11 1.39 18.53 0.87
CA VAL A 11 1.50 17.08 0.67
C VAL A 11 0.15 16.56 0.20
N VAL A 12 0.13 15.88 -0.96
CA VAL A 12 -1.09 15.31 -1.53
C VAL A 12 -1.14 13.81 -1.25
N GLY A 13 -2.03 13.39 -0.35
CA GLY A 13 -2.17 12.00 0.12
C GLY A 13 -1.42 11.72 1.41
N SER A 14 -2.02 10.88 2.26
CA SER A 14 -1.52 10.59 3.62
C SER A 14 -1.05 9.13 3.81
N GLY A 15 -0.69 8.45 2.72
CA GLY A 15 -0.04 7.12 2.77
C GLY A 15 1.43 7.20 3.20
N PHE A 16 2.19 6.09 3.09
CA PHE A 16 3.58 5.98 3.59
C PHE A 16 4.49 7.15 3.21
N GLY A 17 4.55 7.49 1.91
CA GLY A 17 5.37 8.62 1.43
C GLY A 17 4.95 9.97 2.02
N GLY A 18 3.64 10.23 2.01
CA GLY A 18 3.07 11.48 2.50
C GLY A 18 3.23 11.63 4.02
N ALA A 19 3.06 10.55 4.76
CA ALA A 19 3.23 10.52 6.21
C ALA A 19 4.68 10.79 6.63
N VAL A 20 5.65 10.18 5.93
CA VAL A 20 7.09 10.47 6.13
C VAL A 20 7.37 11.94 5.82
N ALA A 21 6.97 12.42 4.64
CA ALA A 21 7.20 13.82 4.23
C ALA A 21 6.63 14.81 5.25
N SER A 22 5.38 14.58 5.68
CA SER A 22 4.68 15.40 6.66
C SER A 22 5.44 15.47 7.99
N LEU A 23 5.85 14.33 8.54
CA LEU A 23 6.60 14.31 9.80
C LEU A 23 7.94 15.04 9.68
N ARG A 24 8.70 14.78 8.62
CA ARG A 24 10.04 15.37 8.45
C ARG A 24 9.97 16.88 8.21
N LEU A 25 9.00 17.36 7.44
CA LEU A 25 8.73 18.79 7.27
C LEU A 25 8.32 19.45 8.59
N GLY A 26 7.38 18.84 9.33
CA GLY A 26 6.94 19.35 10.62
C GLY A 26 8.07 19.43 11.65
N GLN A 27 8.91 18.40 11.72
CA GLN A 27 10.10 18.38 12.59
C GLN A 27 11.13 19.45 12.21
N ALA A 28 11.14 19.89 10.96
CA ALA A 28 11.97 20.98 10.49
C ALA A 28 11.32 22.37 10.67
N GLY A 29 10.11 22.45 11.21
CA GLY A 29 9.38 23.70 11.41
C GLY A 29 8.75 24.28 10.14
N VAL A 30 8.54 23.46 9.10
CA VAL A 30 7.95 23.90 7.83
C VAL A 30 6.43 23.78 7.90
N GLU A 31 5.72 24.90 7.76
CA GLU A 31 4.26 24.92 7.65
C GLU A 31 3.79 24.05 6.48
N THR A 32 3.05 22.99 6.83
CA THR A 32 2.67 21.94 5.88
C THR A 32 1.17 21.66 5.98
N VAL A 33 0.49 21.65 4.84
CA VAL A 33 -0.88 21.14 4.73
C VAL A 33 -0.84 19.78 4.03
N VAL A 34 -1.50 18.79 4.62
CA VAL A 34 -1.68 17.46 4.04
C VAL A 34 -3.13 17.33 3.56
N LEU A 35 -3.32 17.07 2.27
CA LEU A 35 -4.65 16.87 1.69
C LEU A 35 -4.93 15.39 1.53
N GLU A 36 -5.91 14.87 2.25
CA GLU A 36 -6.35 13.48 2.16
C GLU A 36 -7.77 13.41 1.60
N ARG A 37 -7.97 12.60 0.56
CA ARG A 37 -9.29 12.45 -0.04
C ARG A 37 -10.27 11.76 0.89
N GLY A 38 -9.82 10.79 1.68
CA GLY A 38 -10.67 10.04 2.59
C GLY A 38 -10.88 10.68 3.94
N LYS A 39 -11.76 10.07 4.75
CA LYS A 39 -12.03 10.51 6.12
C LYS A 39 -10.96 10.03 7.12
N ARG A 40 -11.03 10.54 8.34
CA ARG A 40 -10.26 10.00 9.46
C ARG A 40 -11.04 8.87 10.14
N TRP A 41 -10.40 7.72 10.32
CA TRP A 41 -10.98 6.51 10.90
C TRP A 41 -10.52 6.33 12.35
N ARG A 42 -11.14 7.06 13.28
CA ARG A 42 -10.73 7.00 14.70
C ARG A 42 -11.23 5.72 15.36
N ILE A 43 -10.31 4.93 15.91
CA ILE A 43 -10.66 3.79 16.77
C ILE A 43 -11.38 4.30 18.02
N THR A 44 -12.55 3.74 18.32
CA THR A 44 -13.33 4.10 19.51
C THR A 44 -13.53 2.89 20.43
N PRO A 45 -13.86 3.10 21.71
CA PRO A 45 -14.19 2.01 22.64
C PRO A 45 -15.38 1.15 22.21
N ALA A 46 -16.23 1.62 21.28
CA ALA A 46 -17.35 0.83 20.77
C ALA A 46 -16.92 -0.33 19.86
N GLY A 47 -15.69 -0.28 19.31
CA GLY A 47 -15.14 -1.36 18.50
C GLY A 47 -15.82 -1.51 17.14
N ASP A 48 -16.43 -0.44 16.63
CA ASP A 48 -17.25 -0.41 15.42
C ASP A 48 -16.81 0.70 14.46
N THR A 49 -15.56 1.16 14.50
CA THR A 49 -15.04 2.18 13.57
C THR A 49 -15.11 1.71 12.12
N PHE A 50 -14.77 0.45 11.88
CA PHE A 50 -14.78 -0.22 10.60
C PHE A 50 -15.88 -1.28 10.55
N CYS A 51 -16.47 -1.51 9.38
CA CYS A 51 -17.45 -2.59 9.19
C CYS A 51 -16.75 -3.96 9.08
N GLY A 52 -17.42 -5.01 9.54
CA GLY A 52 -16.97 -6.38 9.36
C GLY A 52 -17.24 -6.88 7.94
N ILE A 53 -16.44 -7.85 7.48
CA ILE A 53 -16.62 -8.48 6.15
C ILE A 53 -17.97 -9.17 6.02
N ALA A 54 -18.44 -9.84 7.07
CA ALA A 54 -19.71 -10.57 7.07
C ALA A 54 -20.95 -9.66 7.12
N THR A 55 -20.77 -8.41 7.56
CA THR A 55 -21.84 -7.41 7.70
C THR A 55 -21.36 -6.06 7.14
N PRO A 56 -21.08 -5.97 5.83
CA PRO A 56 -20.53 -4.75 5.24
C PRO A 56 -21.60 -3.66 5.14
N ASP A 57 -21.17 -2.41 5.20
CA ASP A 57 -21.98 -1.23 4.92
C ASP A 57 -21.17 -0.18 4.13
N GLY A 58 -21.62 1.07 4.06
CA GLY A 58 -20.92 2.12 3.30
C GLY A 58 -19.47 2.32 3.72
N ARG A 59 -19.09 1.94 4.94
CA ARG A 59 -17.70 2.06 5.42
C ARG A 59 -16.74 1.15 4.65
N ALA A 60 -17.24 0.10 4.00
CA ALA A 60 -16.44 -0.86 3.26
C ALA A 60 -15.74 -0.23 2.05
N ALA A 61 -16.46 0.53 1.22
CA ALA A 61 -15.99 0.93 -0.11
C ALA A 61 -16.11 2.43 -0.38
N TRP A 62 -15.09 2.98 -1.05
CA TRP A 62 -14.99 4.37 -1.44
C TRP A 62 -15.96 4.71 -2.58
N LEU A 63 -17.00 5.47 -2.25
CA LEU A 63 -17.99 6.02 -3.17
C LEU A 63 -18.55 4.99 -4.15
N SER A 64 -18.86 3.80 -3.63
CA SER A 64 -19.47 2.69 -4.36
C SER A 64 -20.81 2.32 -3.73
N ASP A 65 -21.73 1.85 -4.55
CA ASP A 65 -23.03 1.29 -4.16
C ASP A 65 -22.96 -0.23 -3.87
N THR A 66 -21.78 -0.82 -4.00
CA THR A 66 -21.53 -2.25 -3.75
C THR A 66 -20.20 -2.47 -3.03
N THR A 67 -20.07 -3.59 -2.31
CA THR A 67 -18.76 -4.04 -1.82
C THR A 67 -17.83 -4.39 -2.98
N ILE A 68 -16.53 -4.19 -2.78
CA ILE A 68 -15.56 -4.20 -3.87
C ILE A 68 -14.42 -5.21 -3.70
N LEU A 69 -14.48 -6.12 -2.72
CA LEU A 69 -13.43 -7.12 -2.50
C LEU A 69 -13.13 -7.96 -3.77
N PRO A 70 -11.92 -8.52 -3.88
CA PRO A 70 -11.57 -9.39 -5.01
C PRO A 70 -12.51 -10.60 -5.14
N ALA A 71 -12.70 -11.05 -6.38
CA ALA A 71 -13.37 -12.33 -6.64
C ALA A 71 -12.63 -13.48 -5.92
N PRO A 72 -13.34 -14.54 -5.49
CA PRO A 72 -14.70 -14.94 -5.86
C PRO A 72 -15.79 -14.36 -4.95
N LEU A 73 -15.45 -13.41 -4.08
CA LEU A 73 -16.37 -12.87 -3.09
C LEU A 73 -17.51 -12.10 -3.75
N PRO A 74 -18.78 -12.36 -3.39
CA PRO A 74 -19.91 -11.70 -4.01
C PRO A 74 -19.96 -10.23 -3.61
N SER A 75 -20.23 -9.35 -4.58
CA SER A 75 -20.51 -7.96 -4.30
C SER A 75 -21.89 -7.84 -3.65
N SER A 76 -21.98 -7.15 -2.53
CA SER A 76 -23.22 -6.88 -1.79
C SER A 76 -23.60 -5.41 -1.90
N PRO A 77 -24.89 -5.06 -2.04
CA PRO A 77 -25.33 -3.65 -2.03
C PRO A 77 -24.97 -2.97 -0.71
N ILE A 78 -24.49 -1.73 -0.79
CA ILE A 78 -24.18 -0.87 0.35
C ILE A 78 -24.57 0.58 0.03
N GLU A 79 -24.68 1.41 1.05
CA GLU A 79 -24.87 2.85 0.86
C GLU A 79 -23.61 3.53 0.29
N VAL A 80 -23.81 4.51 -0.60
CA VAL A 80 -22.70 5.29 -1.13
C VAL A 80 -22.10 6.15 -0.02
N PHE A 81 -20.85 5.86 0.31
CA PHE A 81 -20.14 6.50 1.40
C PHE A 81 -18.64 6.60 1.09
N THR A 82 -17.92 7.47 1.79
CA THR A 82 -16.45 7.62 1.74
C THR A 82 -15.73 6.48 2.47
N GLY A 83 -16.03 5.22 2.09
CA GLY A 83 -15.49 4.01 2.70
C GLY A 83 -13.99 3.82 2.50
N VAL A 84 -13.41 2.91 3.27
CA VAL A 84 -11.96 2.80 3.47
C VAL A 84 -11.21 2.12 2.31
N LEU A 85 -11.85 1.18 1.60
CA LEU A 85 -11.24 0.47 0.47
C LEU A 85 -11.67 1.13 -0.84
N ASP A 86 -10.74 1.28 -1.77
CA ASP A 86 -11.02 1.71 -3.14
C ASP A 86 -10.34 0.78 -4.13
N ARG A 87 -10.86 0.72 -5.36
CA ARG A 87 -10.25 -0.03 -6.46
C ARG A 87 -10.27 0.75 -7.76
N LYS A 88 -9.24 0.55 -8.57
CA LYS A 88 -9.19 0.98 -9.97
C LYS A 88 -9.32 -0.28 -10.84
N VAL A 89 -10.47 -0.41 -11.50
CA VAL A 89 -10.67 -1.46 -12.52
C VAL A 89 -9.99 -0.99 -13.80
N GLY A 90 -9.01 -1.76 -14.27
CA GLY A 90 -8.28 -1.49 -15.50
C GLY A 90 -8.52 -2.57 -16.55
N THR A 91 -7.87 -2.40 -17.70
CA THR A 91 -7.78 -3.47 -18.70
C THR A 91 -6.72 -4.46 -18.26
N GLY A 92 -7.10 -5.73 -18.06
CA GLY A 92 -6.19 -6.81 -17.71
C GLY A 92 -5.78 -6.88 -16.23
N THR A 93 -6.18 -5.92 -15.39
CA THR A 93 -5.94 -5.97 -13.94
C THR A 93 -6.91 -5.09 -13.14
N THR A 94 -7.10 -5.38 -11.85
CA THR A 94 -7.70 -4.48 -10.87
C THR A 94 -6.70 -4.18 -9.75
N ALA A 95 -6.54 -2.90 -9.42
CA ALA A 95 -5.63 -2.45 -8.38
C ALA A 95 -6.37 -1.84 -7.19
N TYR A 96 -6.01 -2.21 -5.97
CA TYR A 96 -6.64 -1.78 -4.73
C TYR A 96 -5.82 -0.72 -4.00
N ARG A 97 -6.50 0.16 -3.24
CA ARG A 97 -5.86 1.19 -2.40
C ARG A 97 -6.76 1.57 -1.22
N GLY A 98 -6.15 2.13 -0.17
CA GLY A 98 -6.89 2.74 0.93
C GLY A 98 -7.38 4.16 0.62
N ALA A 99 -8.44 4.59 1.28
CA ALA A 99 -8.96 5.95 1.27
C ALA A 99 -9.24 6.42 2.71
N GLY A 100 -8.39 7.31 3.22
CA GLY A 100 -8.47 7.79 4.58
C GLY A 100 -7.13 8.29 5.10
N VAL A 101 -7.16 8.97 6.25
CA VAL A 101 -5.94 9.45 6.91
C VAL A 101 -5.08 8.24 7.30
N GLY A 102 -3.96 8.05 6.59
CA GLY A 102 -3.09 6.87 6.69
C GLY A 102 -3.05 6.01 5.42
N GLY A 103 -3.93 6.27 4.44
CA GLY A 103 -3.97 5.59 3.15
C GLY A 103 -4.02 4.07 3.26
N GLY A 104 -3.14 3.38 2.50
CA GLY A 104 -3.07 1.92 2.48
C GLY A 104 -2.74 1.28 3.83
N SER A 105 -2.13 2.01 4.79
CA SER A 105 -1.84 1.45 6.12
C SER A 105 -3.09 1.09 6.92
N LEU A 106 -4.24 1.67 6.57
CA LEU A 106 -5.53 1.34 7.19
C LEU A 106 -6.03 -0.06 6.78
N ILE A 107 -5.58 -0.59 5.64
CA ILE A 107 -6.14 -1.80 5.02
C ILE A 107 -5.09 -2.86 4.65
N TYR A 108 -3.80 -2.58 4.89
CA TYR A 108 -2.72 -3.54 4.67
C TYR A 108 -2.52 -4.48 5.86
N GLY A 109 -1.72 -5.52 5.64
CA GLY A 109 -1.36 -6.48 6.67
C GLY A 109 -0.20 -6.08 7.58
N GLY A 110 0.27 -4.83 7.64
CA GLY A 110 1.35 -4.49 8.56
C GLY A 110 2.74 -5.05 8.23
N ILE A 111 2.86 -5.93 7.23
CA ILE A 111 4.07 -6.70 6.93
C ILE A 111 5.18 -5.78 6.43
N THR A 112 6.39 -5.95 6.97
CA THR A 112 7.59 -5.20 6.60
C THR A 112 8.71 -6.13 6.15
N TYR A 113 8.38 -7.16 5.37
CA TYR A 113 9.37 -8.03 4.75
C TYR A 113 10.30 -7.19 3.86
N GLN A 114 11.60 -7.45 3.96
CA GLN A 114 12.62 -6.69 3.24
C GLN A 114 13.19 -7.54 2.11
N PRO A 115 13.28 -7.00 0.88
CA PRO A 115 13.89 -7.73 -0.24
C PRO A 115 15.39 -7.95 0.02
N THR A 116 15.95 -9.05 -0.47
CA THR A 116 17.40 -9.25 -0.41
C THR A 116 18.10 -8.26 -1.34
N LYS A 117 19.36 -7.91 -1.05
CA LYS A 117 20.17 -7.04 -1.92
C LYS A 117 20.20 -7.52 -3.37
N ALA A 118 20.45 -8.82 -3.56
CA ALA A 118 20.55 -9.42 -4.88
C ALA A 118 19.24 -9.26 -5.70
N LEU A 119 18.08 -9.50 -5.08
CA LEU A 119 16.80 -9.33 -5.76
C LEU A 119 16.48 -7.85 -5.98
N PHE A 120 16.76 -6.99 -5.00
CA PHE A 120 16.57 -5.55 -5.11
C PHE A 120 17.34 -4.96 -6.30
N GLU A 121 18.61 -5.32 -6.47
CA GLU A 121 19.47 -4.85 -7.57
C GLU A 121 19.03 -5.35 -8.96
N THR A 122 18.17 -6.37 -9.03
CA THR A 122 17.57 -6.79 -10.31
C THR A 122 16.41 -5.88 -10.76
N VAL A 123 15.83 -5.11 -9.83
CA VAL A 123 14.62 -4.31 -10.05
C VAL A 123 14.91 -2.82 -10.00
N PHE A 124 15.65 -2.37 -8.98
CA PHE A 124 15.94 -0.96 -8.77
C PHE A 124 17.18 -0.51 -9.55
N PRO A 125 17.17 0.71 -10.12
CA PRO A 125 18.34 1.25 -10.80
C PRO A 125 19.50 1.48 -9.82
N SER A 126 20.74 1.38 -10.30
CA SER A 126 21.96 1.48 -9.48
C SER A 126 22.16 2.80 -8.74
N CYS A 127 21.40 3.86 -9.10
CA CYS A 127 21.38 5.11 -8.34
C CYS A 127 20.67 5.00 -6.99
N VAL A 128 19.90 3.92 -6.75
CA VAL A 128 19.29 3.63 -5.45
C VAL A 128 20.23 2.73 -4.66
N ASN A 129 20.87 3.28 -3.64
CA ASN A 129 21.84 2.55 -2.82
C ASN A 129 21.15 1.64 -1.80
N TYR A 130 21.13 0.33 -2.06
CA TYR A 130 20.53 -0.67 -1.17
C TYR A 130 21.17 -0.67 0.22
N ASP A 131 22.50 -0.62 0.32
CA ASP A 131 23.19 -0.68 1.62
C ASP A 131 22.78 0.50 2.52
N LYS A 132 22.55 1.68 1.92
CA LYS A 132 22.05 2.82 2.66
C LYS A 132 20.61 2.62 3.13
N LEU A 133 19.75 2.00 2.31
CA LEU A 133 18.39 1.64 2.74
C LEU A 133 18.45 0.63 3.89
N ASP A 134 19.27 -0.41 3.78
CA ASP A 134 19.45 -1.49 4.77
C ASP A 134 19.98 -0.99 6.11
N GLU A 135 21.05 -0.19 6.10
CA GLU A 135 21.71 0.24 7.33
C GLU A 135 20.97 1.36 8.06
N VAL A 136 20.18 2.18 7.35
CA VAL A 136 19.61 3.41 7.91
C VAL A 136 18.10 3.48 7.81
N TYR A 137 17.56 3.33 6.60
CA TYR A 137 16.19 3.73 6.34
C TYR A 137 15.17 2.63 6.64
N PHE A 138 15.46 1.35 6.33
CA PHE A 138 14.61 0.23 6.75
C PHE A 138 14.52 0.13 8.28
N PRO A 139 15.64 0.18 9.06
CA PRO A 139 15.56 0.18 10.51
C PRO A 139 14.78 1.37 11.08
N ARG A 140 14.96 2.57 10.51
CA ARG A 140 14.23 3.77 10.93
C ARG A 140 12.73 3.62 10.76
N VAL A 141 12.29 3.10 9.61
CA VAL A 141 10.87 2.88 9.33
C VAL A 141 10.30 1.84 10.29
N ARG A 142 10.96 0.70 10.48
CA ARG A 142 10.51 -0.33 11.43
C ARG A 142 10.40 0.20 12.86
N ALA A 143 11.36 1.01 13.29
CA ALA A 143 11.31 1.65 14.61
C ALA A 143 10.10 2.58 14.75
N MET A 144 9.79 3.39 13.73
CA MET A 144 8.60 4.25 13.74
C MET A 144 7.29 3.45 13.77
N LEU A 145 7.24 2.37 12.98
CA LEU A 145 6.10 1.46 12.92
C LEU A 145 6.01 0.51 14.12
N GLN A 146 7.03 0.50 15.00
CA GLN A 146 7.17 -0.45 16.10
C GLN A 146 6.99 -1.90 15.63
N ALA A 147 7.51 -2.21 14.44
CA ALA A 147 7.32 -3.51 13.81
C ALA A 147 8.21 -4.56 14.50
N THR A 148 7.61 -5.69 14.87
CA THR A 148 8.32 -6.83 15.48
C THR A 148 7.73 -8.14 14.96
N PRO A 149 8.44 -9.27 15.04
CA PRO A 149 7.85 -10.54 14.65
C PRO A 149 6.79 -10.97 15.66
N ILE A 150 5.89 -11.87 15.25
CA ILE A 150 4.88 -12.44 16.14
C ILE A 150 5.55 -13.16 17.34
N PRO A 151 5.19 -12.80 18.59
CA PRO A 151 5.67 -13.50 19.79
C PRO A 151 5.23 -14.97 19.84
N ASP A 152 6.05 -15.83 20.45
CA ASP A 152 5.77 -17.27 20.48
C ASP A 152 4.48 -17.61 21.23
N ASP A 153 4.14 -16.92 22.31
CA ASP A 153 2.90 -17.17 23.06
C ASP A 153 1.65 -16.91 22.22
N ILE A 154 1.68 -15.89 21.37
CA ILE A 154 0.59 -15.58 20.44
C ILE A 154 0.60 -16.57 19.26
N PHE A 155 1.79 -16.86 18.72
CA PHE A 155 1.94 -17.79 17.61
C PHE A 155 1.49 -19.22 17.95
N GLN A 156 1.55 -19.62 19.22
CA GLN A 156 1.06 -20.92 19.71
C GLN A 156 -0.44 -20.94 20.02
N SER A 157 -1.15 -19.80 19.96
CA SER A 157 -2.59 -19.76 20.16
C SER A 157 -3.37 -20.42 19.01
N ASP A 158 -4.64 -20.76 19.25
CA ASP A 158 -5.51 -21.36 18.22
C ASP A 158 -5.70 -20.45 17.00
N ALA A 159 -5.55 -19.13 17.17
CA ALA A 159 -5.72 -18.14 16.08
C ALA A 159 -4.69 -18.30 14.95
N TYR A 160 -3.52 -18.88 15.21
CA TYR A 160 -2.43 -19.00 14.23
C TYR A 160 -2.09 -20.45 13.85
N LEU A 161 -3.04 -21.38 14.03
CA LEU A 161 -2.84 -22.80 13.68
C LEU A 161 -2.49 -22.98 12.19
N SER A 162 -3.17 -22.30 11.27
CA SER A 162 -2.85 -22.36 9.83
C SER A 162 -1.43 -21.91 9.51
N SER A 163 -0.95 -20.83 10.14
CA SER A 163 0.43 -20.39 9.97
C SER A 163 1.43 -21.43 10.46
N ARG A 164 1.14 -22.12 11.58
CA ARG A 164 1.99 -23.22 12.07
C ARG A 164 2.01 -24.41 11.10
N ILE A 165 0.84 -24.80 10.58
CA ILE A 165 0.74 -25.87 9.58
C ILE A 165 1.57 -25.51 8.34
N LEU A 166 1.44 -24.29 7.81
CA LEU A 166 2.23 -23.86 6.65
C LEU A 166 3.75 -23.92 6.92
N VAL A 167 4.21 -23.56 8.13
CA VAL A 167 5.62 -23.68 8.51
C VAL A 167 6.09 -25.14 8.47
N GLU A 168 5.30 -26.06 9.02
CA GLU A 168 5.61 -27.50 9.00
C GLU A 168 5.65 -28.05 7.56
N GLN A 169 4.71 -27.62 6.72
CA GLN A 169 4.66 -28.05 5.32
C GLN A 169 5.83 -27.53 4.50
N ALA A 170 6.17 -26.26 4.67
CA ALA A 170 7.33 -25.65 4.05
C ALA A 170 8.61 -26.39 4.44
N ALA A 171 8.78 -26.72 5.73
CA ALA A 171 9.93 -27.45 6.22
C ALA A 171 10.04 -28.86 5.59
N LYS A 172 8.93 -29.60 5.47
CA LYS A 172 8.89 -30.90 4.78
C LYS A 172 9.26 -30.81 3.30
N ALA A 173 8.88 -29.70 2.65
CA ALA A 173 9.23 -29.41 1.26
C ALA A 173 10.65 -28.85 1.08
N GLY A 174 11.43 -28.68 2.16
CA GLY A 174 12.77 -28.11 2.11
C GLY A 174 12.81 -26.60 1.90
N LEU A 175 11.69 -25.90 2.11
CA LEU A 175 11.58 -24.45 2.01
C LEU A 175 11.87 -23.78 3.35
N THR A 176 12.37 -22.54 3.29
CA THR A 176 12.66 -21.75 4.50
C THR A 176 11.48 -20.87 4.85
N SER A 177 11.11 -20.82 6.12
CA SER A 177 10.05 -19.94 6.63
C SER A 177 10.64 -18.94 7.61
N ILE A 178 10.22 -17.68 7.54
CA ILE A 178 10.58 -16.64 8.51
C ILE A 178 9.35 -15.96 9.09
N LYS A 179 9.50 -15.41 10.30
CA LYS A 179 8.54 -14.48 10.90
C LYS A 179 8.98 -13.05 10.53
N PRO A 180 8.33 -12.37 9.56
CA PRO A 180 8.68 -10.99 9.25
C PRO A 180 8.32 -10.07 10.42
N ASP A 181 8.95 -8.89 10.47
CA ASP A 181 8.50 -7.81 11.34
C ASP A 181 7.17 -7.24 10.83
N ILE A 182 6.20 -7.08 11.73
CA ILE A 182 4.85 -6.61 11.39
C ILE A 182 4.45 -5.48 12.33
N ALA A 183 3.85 -4.42 11.77
CA ALA A 183 3.37 -3.24 12.49
C ALA A 183 2.05 -3.49 13.26
N ILE A 184 2.07 -4.48 14.17
CA ILE A 184 0.96 -4.86 15.04
C ILE A 184 1.42 -4.79 16.51
N ASP A 185 0.60 -4.17 17.36
CA ASP A 185 0.76 -4.21 18.81
C ASP A 185 0.28 -5.56 19.36
N TRP A 186 1.25 -6.44 19.59
CA TRP A 186 1.04 -7.77 20.12
C TRP A 186 0.44 -7.81 21.54
N ASN A 187 0.54 -6.74 22.33
CA ASN A 187 -0.12 -6.69 23.63
C ASN A 187 -1.64 -6.55 23.48
N ILE A 188 -2.10 -5.74 22.52
CA ILE A 188 -3.53 -5.65 22.21
C ILE A 188 -4.02 -6.99 21.66
N VAL A 189 -3.23 -7.69 20.84
CA VAL A 189 -3.58 -9.04 20.37
C VAL A 189 -3.74 -10.03 21.52
N ARG A 190 -2.88 -9.98 22.57
CA ARG A 190 -3.08 -10.78 23.79
C ARG A 190 -4.41 -10.45 24.48
N GLU A 191 -4.82 -9.18 24.48
CA GLU A 191 -6.12 -8.77 25.02
C GLU A 191 -7.29 -9.25 24.14
N GLU A 192 -7.15 -9.30 22.81
CA GLU A 192 -8.13 -9.93 21.91
C GLU A 192 -8.31 -11.42 22.26
N ILE A 193 -7.19 -12.16 22.37
CA ILE A 193 -7.21 -13.60 22.73
C ILE A 193 -7.84 -13.82 24.10
N ALA A 194 -7.58 -12.93 25.06
CA ALA A 194 -8.17 -12.99 26.40
C ALA A 194 -9.65 -12.53 26.45
N GLY A 195 -10.24 -12.11 25.33
CA GLY A 195 -11.61 -11.59 25.27
C GLY A 195 -11.81 -10.24 25.96
N LYS A 196 -10.74 -9.48 26.17
CA LYS A 196 -10.75 -8.15 26.83
C LYS A 196 -10.85 -6.99 25.82
N LYS A 197 -10.54 -7.25 24.56
CA LYS A 197 -10.69 -6.32 23.43
C LYS A 197 -11.56 -6.96 22.35
N VAL A 198 -12.16 -6.11 21.52
CA VAL A 198 -12.85 -6.58 20.31
C VAL A 198 -11.86 -7.37 19.45
N ALA A 199 -12.24 -8.58 19.06
CA ALA A 199 -11.42 -9.40 18.19
C ALA A 199 -11.41 -8.80 16.78
N SER A 200 -10.22 -8.48 16.28
CA SER A 200 -10.03 -7.94 14.93
C SER A 200 -8.88 -8.64 14.24
N ILE A 201 -7.67 -8.56 14.78
CA ILE A 201 -6.47 -9.23 14.24
C ILE A 201 -6.66 -10.75 14.28
N ILE A 202 -7.06 -11.29 15.43
CA ILE A 202 -7.31 -12.75 15.54
C ILE A 202 -8.55 -13.19 14.74
N ALA A 203 -9.43 -12.26 14.38
CA ALA A 203 -10.65 -12.50 13.61
C ALA A 203 -10.45 -12.36 12.09
N GLY A 204 -9.26 -11.97 11.62
CA GLY A 204 -9.02 -11.81 10.19
C GLY A 204 -9.37 -10.43 9.62
N GLU A 205 -9.68 -9.42 10.45
CA GLU A 205 -10.11 -8.10 10.00
C GLU A 205 -8.94 -7.24 9.49
N VAL A 206 -8.79 -7.19 8.15
CA VAL A 206 -7.72 -6.41 7.48
C VAL A 206 -8.27 -5.44 6.43
N TYR A 207 -9.01 -5.93 5.42
CA TYR A 207 -9.34 -5.12 4.22
C TYR A 207 -10.19 -3.89 4.50
N TYR A 208 -11.10 -3.99 5.45
CA TYR A 208 -11.95 -2.88 5.84
C TYR A 208 -11.41 -2.15 7.06
N GLY A 209 -10.21 -2.47 7.54
CA GLY A 209 -9.65 -1.93 8.78
C GLY A 209 -9.74 -2.91 9.95
N THR A 210 -9.28 -2.45 11.10
CA THR A 210 -9.09 -3.25 12.32
C THR A 210 -9.59 -2.45 13.52
N ASN A 211 -10.59 -2.95 14.24
CA ASN A 211 -11.28 -2.20 15.31
C ASN A 211 -10.60 -2.27 16.68
N SER A 212 -9.78 -3.30 16.93
CA SER A 212 -9.10 -3.49 18.22
C SER A 212 -8.09 -2.38 18.58
N GLY A 213 -7.61 -1.64 17.57
CA GLY A 213 -6.52 -0.69 17.70
C GLY A 213 -5.13 -1.33 17.67
N ALA A 214 -5.03 -2.65 17.50
CA ALA A 214 -3.75 -3.36 17.44
C ALA A 214 -2.90 -2.95 16.22
N LYS A 215 -3.51 -2.55 15.11
CA LYS A 215 -2.77 -2.14 13.92
C LYS A 215 -2.13 -0.76 14.14
N ASN A 216 -0.80 -0.70 14.06
CA ASN A 216 -0.07 0.56 14.14
C ASN A 216 -0.04 1.24 12.76
N SER A 217 -1.21 1.62 12.26
CA SER A 217 -1.39 2.36 11.02
C SER A 217 -0.81 3.78 11.13
N LEU A 218 -0.59 4.44 9.99
CA LEU A 218 0.18 5.68 9.91
C LEU A 218 -0.44 6.85 10.70
N ASP A 219 -1.75 6.81 10.95
CA ASP A 219 -2.48 7.73 11.81
C ASP A 219 -2.18 7.58 13.31
N HIS A 220 -1.56 6.47 13.72
CA HIS A 220 -1.10 6.24 15.09
C HIS A 220 0.40 6.53 15.29
N ASN A 221 1.18 6.66 14.21
CA ASN A 221 2.62 6.91 14.24
C ASN A 221 3.03 8.21 13.52
N TYR A 222 3.52 8.13 12.27
CA TYR A 222 4.05 9.24 11.48
C TYR A 222 3.12 10.45 11.45
N LEU A 223 1.84 10.26 11.12
CA LEU A 223 0.90 11.37 10.98
C LEU A 223 0.54 11.98 12.33
N LYS A 224 0.38 11.16 13.37
CA LYS A 224 0.17 11.64 14.74
C LYS A 224 1.34 12.52 15.18
N GLN A 225 2.57 12.03 15.02
CA GLN A 225 3.77 12.79 15.36
C GLN A 225 3.94 14.04 14.49
N ALA A 226 3.48 14.00 13.23
CA ALA A 226 3.51 15.16 12.34
C ALA A 226 2.59 16.28 12.88
N GLU A 227 1.36 15.95 13.25
CA GLU A 227 0.43 16.90 13.87
C GLU A 227 0.95 17.43 15.23
N GLU A 228 1.58 16.57 16.03
CA GLU A 228 2.19 16.95 17.32
C GLU A 228 3.34 17.95 17.21
N THR A 229 3.94 18.13 16.02
CA THR A 229 4.93 19.18 15.78
C THR A 229 4.34 20.59 15.84
N GLY A 230 3.02 20.73 15.65
CA GLY A 230 2.33 22.01 15.54
C GLY A 230 2.48 22.73 14.20
N TYR A 231 3.27 22.18 13.26
CA TYR A 231 3.51 22.75 11.92
C TYR A 231 2.75 22.06 10.80
N VAL A 232 2.06 20.96 11.10
CA VAL A 232 1.38 20.13 10.09
C VAL A 232 -0.13 20.11 10.37
N GLU A 233 -0.91 20.49 9.37
CA GLU A 233 -2.37 20.35 9.39
C GLU A 233 -2.80 19.29 8.36
N ILE A 234 -3.48 18.24 8.82
CA ILE A 234 -4.09 17.25 7.93
C ILE A 234 -5.55 17.63 7.69
N LYS A 235 -5.94 17.78 6.43
CA LYS A 235 -7.31 18.06 5.97
C LYS A 235 -7.89 16.81 5.28
N PRO A 236 -8.69 15.98 5.99
CA PRO A 236 -9.43 14.87 5.40
C PRO A 236 -10.57 15.39 4.50
N LEU A 237 -11.11 14.51 3.65
CA LEU A 237 -12.19 14.85 2.70
C LEU A 237 -11.85 16.02 1.77
N HIS A 238 -10.57 16.19 1.45
CA HIS A 238 -10.06 17.19 0.52
C HIS A 238 -9.45 16.47 -0.69
N LEU A 239 -10.23 16.36 -1.77
CA LEU A 239 -9.83 15.70 -2.99
C LEU A 239 -9.09 16.69 -3.91
N VAL A 240 -7.83 16.41 -4.23
CA VAL A 240 -7.08 17.20 -5.21
C VAL A 240 -7.56 16.88 -6.63
N ASN A 241 -7.93 17.91 -7.39
CA ASN A 241 -8.46 17.78 -8.75
C ASN A 241 -7.41 18.11 -9.81
N SER A 242 -6.64 19.18 -9.63
CA SER A 242 -5.67 19.65 -10.62
C SER A 242 -4.47 20.34 -9.97
N ILE A 243 -3.37 20.33 -10.71
CA ILE A 243 -2.10 20.96 -10.34
C ILE A 243 -1.67 21.82 -11.54
N GLU A 244 -1.20 23.03 -11.25
CA GLU A 244 -0.66 23.95 -12.26
C GLU A 244 0.53 24.74 -11.72
N GLU A 245 1.44 25.11 -12.62
CA GLU A 245 2.49 26.08 -12.31
C GLU A 245 1.87 27.44 -11.96
N ALA A 246 2.41 28.09 -10.93
CA ALA A 246 2.06 29.44 -10.51
C ALA A 246 3.31 30.33 -10.47
N ASP A 247 3.09 31.64 -10.34
CA ASP A 247 4.16 32.64 -10.38
C ASP A 247 5.25 32.38 -9.31
N GLY A 248 6.50 32.70 -9.67
CA GLY A 248 7.64 32.57 -8.77
C GLY A 248 8.11 31.13 -8.52
N GLY A 249 7.75 30.18 -9.41
CA GLY A 249 8.12 28.76 -9.26
C GLY A 249 7.35 28.05 -8.16
N ARG A 250 6.09 28.47 -7.96
CA ARG A 250 5.13 27.87 -7.03
C ARG A 250 4.17 26.97 -7.79
N TYR A 251 3.31 26.28 -7.04
CA TYR A 251 2.24 25.45 -7.60
C TYR A 251 0.90 25.90 -7.05
N ARG A 252 -0.09 26.01 -7.94
CA ARG A 252 -1.50 26.14 -7.57
C ARG A 252 -2.17 24.76 -7.64
N VAL A 253 -2.88 24.40 -6.59
CA VAL A 253 -3.55 23.11 -6.45
C VAL A 253 -5.03 23.35 -6.17
N GLN A 254 -5.89 22.83 -7.04
CA GLN A 254 -7.34 22.93 -6.89
C GLN A 254 -7.88 21.71 -6.15
N VAL A 255 -8.77 21.95 -5.19
CA VAL A 255 -9.22 20.95 -4.23
C VAL A 255 -10.72 21.05 -4.02
N ASN A 256 -11.42 19.93 -4.11
CA ASN A 256 -12.80 19.81 -3.68
C ASN A 256 -12.85 19.33 -2.22
N GLU A 257 -13.43 20.13 -1.33
CA GLU A 257 -13.88 19.68 -0.02
C GLU A 257 -15.20 18.93 -0.20
N ILE A 258 -15.24 17.66 0.17
CA ILE A 258 -16.41 16.78 -0.02
C ILE A 258 -17.04 16.39 1.32
N ASN A 259 -18.30 15.98 1.31
CA ASN A 259 -18.92 15.30 2.45
C ASN A 259 -18.70 13.78 2.39
N GLU A 260 -19.24 13.05 3.38
CA GLU A 260 -19.07 11.59 3.46
C GLU A 260 -19.84 10.82 2.39
N GLN A 261 -20.70 11.47 1.60
CA GLN A 261 -21.42 10.89 0.45
C GLN A 261 -20.75 11.31 -0.88
N GLY A 262 -19.62 12.02 -0.83
CA GLY A 262 -18.88 12.47 -2.02
C GLY A 262 -19.39 13.76 -2.66
N ALA A 263 -20.40 14.41 -2.10
CA ALA A 263 -20.89 15.69 -2.63
C ALA A 263 -19.89 16.81 -2.33
N VAL A 264 -19.58 17.63 -3.34
CA VAL A 264 -18.69 18.78 -3.21
C VAL A 264 -19.40 19.86 -2.38
N LEU A 265 -18.80 20.19 -1.24
CA LEU A 265 -19.25 21.26 -0.35
C LEU A 265 -18.66 22.60 -0.77
N ARG A 266 -17.37 22.62 -1.11
CA ARG A 266 -16.60 23.82 -1.48
C ARG A 266 -15.48 23.46 -2.43
N GLN A 267 -15.09 24.41 -3.28
CA GLN A 267 -13.83 24.35 -4.03
C GLN A 267 -12.83 25.31 -3.39
N LYS A 268 -11.58 24.86 -3.25
CA LYS A 268 -10.48 25.59 -2.63
C LYS A 268 -9.27 25.60 -3.55
N LYS A 269 -8.39 26.57 -3.34
CA LYS A 269 -7.13 26.70 -4.06
C LYS A 269 -6.01 26.91 -3.06
N PHE A 270 -5.01 26.04 -3.11
CA PHE A 270 -3.77 26.19 -2.34
C PHE A 270 -2.64 26.63 -3.26
N ILE A 271 -1.85 27.61 -2.82
CA ILE A 271 -0.60 28.02 -3.47
C ILE A 271 0.55 27.59 -2.57
N CYS A 272 1.43 26.74 -3.09
CA CYS A 272 2.57 26.22 -2.33
C CYS A 272 3.91 26.42 -3.04
N ARG A 273 4.98 26.52 -2.26
CA ARG A 273 6.35 26.54 -2.82
C ARG A 273 6.86 25.13 -3.07
N TYR A 274 6.65 24.23 -2.12
CA TYR A 274 7.04 22.82 -2.21
C TYR A 274 5.80 21.93 -2.32
N LEU A 275 5.71 21.16 -3.40
CA LEU A 275 4.62 20.22 -3.64
C LEU A 275 5.13 18.79 -3.60
N PHE A 276 4.61 17.99 -2.68
CA PHE A 276 4.94 16.58 -2.51
C PHE A 276 3.73 15.72 -2.89
N LEU A 277 3.84 14.94 -3.96
CA LEU A 277 2.83 14.00 -4.40
C LEU A 277 3.05 12.65 -3.72
N ALA A 278 2.03 12.25 -2.97
CA ALA A 278 1.97 10.98 -2.24
C ALA A 278 0.58 10.31 -2.36
N ALA A 279 -0.09 10.51 -3.51
CA ALA A 279 -1.43 10.01 -3.80
C ALA A 279 -1.45 8.52 -4.23
N GLY A 280 -0.31 7.84 -4.12
CA GLY A 280 -0.10 6.44 -4.44
C GLY A 280 0.08 6.19 -5.94
N SER A 281 0.46 4.95 -6.27
CA SER A 281 0.69 4.49 -7.65
C SER A 281 -0.52 4.60 -8.58
N LEU A 282 -1.71 4.85 -8.05
CA LEU A 282 -2.91 5.13 -8.85
C LEU A 282 -3.22 6.64 -8.95
N GLY A 283 -3.10 7.39 -7.85
CA GLY A 283 -3.49 8.80 -7.79
C GLY A 283 -2.43 9.75 -8.35
N THR A 284 -1.16 9.52 -8.04
CA THR A 284 -0.06 10.37 -8.49
C THR A 284 0.10 10.39 -10.01
N PRO A 285 0.17 9.25 -10.73
CA PRO A 285 0.22 9.29 -12.18
C PRO A 285 -1.04 9.89 -12.80
N GLU A 286 -2.23 9.71 -12.21
CA GLU A 286 -3.46 10.34 -12.71
C GLU A 286 -3.38 11.87 -12.63
N LEU A 287 -2.89 12.43 -11.51
CA LEU A 287 -2.71 13.87 -11.35
C LEU A 287 -1.69 14.44 -12.34
N LEU A 288 -0.56 13.75 -12.52
CA LEU A 288 0.50 14.18 -13.44
C LEU A 288 0.04 14.08 -14.91
N LEU A 289 -0.63 13.00 -15.30
CA LEU A 289 -1.18 12.82 -16.64
C LEU A 289 -2.25 13.87 -16.96
N ARG A 290 -3.13 14.16 -16.01
CA ARG A 290 -4.13 15.24 -16.15
C ARG A 290 -3.46 16.58 -16.36
N ALA A 291 -2.44 16.91 -15.57
CA ALA A 291 -1.71 18.16 -15.70
C ALA A 291 -0.92 18.26 -17.01
N GLN A 292 -0.37 17.14 -17.49
CA GLN A 292 0.30 17.05 -18.78
C GLN A 292 -0.68 17.27 -19.94
N SER A 293 -1.82 16.57 -19.95
CA SER A 293 -2.86 16.71 -20.99
C SER A 293 -3.44 18.13 -21.04
N ASN A 294 -3.65 18.75 -19.88
CA ASN A 294 -4.17 20.12 -19.79
C ASN A 294 -3.11 21.21 -20.00
N GLY A 295 -1.83 20.85 -20.16
CA GLY A 295 -0.73 21.81 -20.36
C GLY A 295 -0.46 22.72 -19.15
N THR A 296 -0.81 22.27 -17.94
CA THR A 296 -0.63 23.02 -16.68
C THR A 296 0.69 22.71 -15.98
N LEU A 297 1.32 21.57 -16.30
CA LEU A 297 2.71 21.23 -15.95
C LEU A 297 3.49 20.91 -17.24
N ARG A 298 3.91 21.96 -17.96
CA ARG A 298 4.32 21.88 -19.38
C ARG A 298 5.61 21.11 -19.65
N HIS A 299 6.46 20.97 -18.64
CA HIS A 299 7.77 20.35 -18.76
C HIS A 299 7.81 18.88 -18.32
N LEU A 300 6.65 18.26 -18.05
CA LEU A 300 6.57 16.83 -17.77
C LEU A 300 7.00 16.02 -19.00
N ASN A 301 7.88 15.05 -18.78
CA ASN A 301 8.37 14.19 -19.85
C ASN A 301 7.35 13.11 -20.25
N ASN A 302 7.63 12.38 -21.34
CA ASN A 302 6.72 11.37 -21.90
C ASN A 302 6.77 10.02 -21.16
N THR A 303 7.34 9.96 -19.96
CA THR A 303 7.40 8.72 -19.13
C THR A 303 6.36 8.68 -18.03
N VAL A 304 5.69 9.80 -17.76
CA VAL A 304 4.56 9.85 -16.82
C VAL A 304 3.50 8.81 -17.21
N GLY A 305 3.01 8.07 -16.21
CA GLY A 305 2.04 6.99 -16.38
C GLY A 305 2.64 5.68 -16.87
N LYS A 306 3.91 5.61 -17.25
CA LYS A 306 4.55 4.36 -17.73
C LYS A 306 5.23 3.60 -16.60
N PHE A 307 5.70 2.40 -16.95
CA PHE A 307 6.49 1.54 -16.07
C PHE A 307 5.75 1.14 -14.79
N TRP A 308 4.46 0.85 -14.91
CA TRP A 308 3.62 0.39 -13.82
C TRP A 308 3.68 -1.14 -13.69
N GLY A 309 3.49 -1.67 -12.48
CA GLY A 309 3.47 -3.11 -12.21
C GLY A 309 2.61 -3.50 -11.03
N THR A 310 2.24 -4.78 -11.02
CA THR A 310 1.38 -5.45 -10.03
C THR A 310 2.15 -6.01 -8.84
N ASN A 311 3.43 -5.68 -8.71
CA ASN A 311 4.36 -6.29 -7.76
C ASN A 311 4.50 -7.83 -7.86
N GLY A 312 4.00 -8.44 -8.93
CA GLY A 312 4.16 -9.88 -9.18
C GLY A 312 3.23 -10.72 -8.31
N GLU A 313 2.08 -10.16 -7.91
CA GLU A 313 1.12 -10.83 -7.06
C GLU A 313 0.34 -11.92 -7.79
N SER A 314 0.11 -13.03 -7.09
CA SER A 314 -0.76 -14.12 -7.51
C SER A 314 -1.32 -14.80 -6.26
N THR A 315 -2.64 -15.01 -6.18
CA THR A 315 -3.29 -15.62 -5.01
C THR A 315 -3.80 -17.01 -5.35
N THR A 316 -3.66 -17.95 -4.42
CA THR A 316 -4.34 -19.25 -4.49
C THR A 316 -4.59 -19.83 -3.09
N VAL A 317 -5.13 -21.05 -3.02
CA VAL A 317 -5.39 -21.75 -1.76
C VAL A 317 -4.80 -23.17 -1.77
N LEU A 318 -4.33 -23.62 -0.61
CA LEU A 318 -3.93 -24.99 -0.31
C LEU A 318 -5.10 -25.73 0.33
N VAL A 319 -5.35 -26.98 -0.07
CA VAL A 319 -6.37 -27.85 0.54
C VAL A 319 -5.67 -29.01 1.24
N GLU A 320 -6.06 -29.22 2.48
CA GLU A 320 -5.43 -30.15 3.43
C GLU A 320 -6.46 -31.13 3.99
N GLY A 321 -5.98 -32.31 4.41
CA GLY A 321 -6.81 -33.31 5.11
C GLY A 321 -6.96 -33.07 6.61
N VAL A 322 -6.34 -32.01 7.15
CA VAL A 322 -6.37 -31.67 8.59
C VAL A 322 -7.24 -30.46 8.86
N GLN A 323 -7.80 -30.40 10.06
CA GLN A 323 -8.64 -29.29 10.48
C GLN A 323 -7.78 -28.04 10.76
N THR A 324 -8.01 -26.98 9.98
CA THR A 324 -7.52 -25.62 10.31
C THR A 324 -8.46 -24.91 11.27
N ASN A 325 -8.00 -23.82 11.88
CA ASN A 325 -8.83 -22.95 12.71
C ASN A 325 -9.73 -22.05 11.84
N ILE A 326 -10.93 -21.73 12.32
CA ILE A 326 -11.88 -20.87 11.56
C ILE A 326 -11.39 -19.41 11.53
N SER A 327 -10.77 -18.95 12.61
CA SER A 327 -10.27 -17.59 12.77
C SER A 327 -8.78 -17.55 12.41
N LEU A 328 -8.46 -17.63 11.12
CA LEU A 328 -7.12 -17.87 10.55
C LEU A 328 -6.04 -16.82 10.86
N GLY A 329 -6.24 -15.93 11.85
CA GLY A 329 -5.25 -15.00 12.40
C GLY A 329 -4.61 -14.13 11.33
N SER A 330 -5.14 -12.94 11.09
CA SER A 330 -4.49 -12.00 10.16
C SER A 330 -3.57 -11.05 10.92
N PRO A 331 -2.72 -10.27 10.23
CA PRO A 331 -2.21 -10.51 8.88
C PRO A 331 -1.34 -11.78 8.82
N GLY A 332 -0.87 -12.15 7.62
CA GLY A 332 0.06 -13.27 7.50
C GLY A 332 1.34 -13.05 8.30
N VAL A 333 1.59 -13.92 9.28
CA VAL A 333 2.73 -13.79 10.21
C VAL A 333 3.95 -14.62 9.83
N ILE A 334 3.89 -15.27 8.66
CA ILE A 334 4.94 -16.13 8.11
C ILE A 334 5.14 -15.79 6.64
N ALA A 335 6.41 -15.66 6.24
CA ALA A 335 6.85 -15.61 4.86
C ALA A 335 7.66 -16.88 4.54
N VAL A 336 7.17 -17.68 3.59
CA VAL A 336 7.89 -18.86 3.06
C VAL A 336 8.69 -18.44 1.83
N GLN A 337 9.95 -18.83 1.78
CA GLN A 337 10.91 -18.42 0.76
C GLN A 337 11.18 -19.55 -0.23
N ASP A 338 10.89 -19.29 -1.50
CA ASP A 338 11.38 -20.08 -2.65
C ASP A 338 12.16 -19.18 -3.61
N LEU A 339 13.27 -18.63 -3.11
CA LEU A 339 14.11 -17.69 -3.86
C LEU A 339 14.97 -18.35 -4.94
N ASN A 340 15.12 -19.68 -4.88
CA ASN A 340 15.88 -20.48 -5.85
C ASN A 340 14.98 -21.23 -6.84
N ASN A 341 13.69 -20.88 -6.88
CA ASN A 341 12.74 -21.48 -7.81
C ASN A 341 13.28 -21.45 -9.25
N PRO A 342 13.17 -22.55 -10.02
CA PRO A 342 13.80 -22.66 -11.34
C PRO A 342 13.18 -21.74 -12.40
N VAL A 343 12.03 -21.11 -12.13
CA VAL A 343 11.36 -20.20 -13.06
C VAL A 343 11.55 -18.74 -12.65
N ALA A 344 11.19 -18.38 -11.42
CA ALA A 344 11.34 -17.04 -10.88
C ALA A 344 11.29 -17.06 -9.35
N PRO A 345 12.07 -16.25 -8.63
CA PRO A 345 12.02 -16.19 -7.18
C PRO A 345 10.63 -15.75 -6.70
N LEU A 346 10.18 -16.32 -5.59
CA LEU A 346 8.94 -15.89 -4.95
C LEU A 346 8.99 -16.01 -3.43
N ILE A 347 8.14 -15.21 -2.79
CA ILE A 347 7.75 -15.35 -1.39
C ILE A 347 6.28 -15.76 -1.35
N LEU A 348 5.93 -16.63 -0.42
CA LEU A 348 4.56 -16.94 -0.07
C LEU A 348 4.23 -16.36 1.31
N GLU A 349 3.13 -15.64 1.39
CA GLU A 349 2.59 -15.13 2.65
C GLU A 349 1.20 -15.71 2.88
N THR A 350 0.87 -16.03 4.12
CA THR A 350 -0.54 -16.31 4.45
C THR A 350 -1.35 -15.04 4.23
N PHE A 351 -2.45 -15.16 3.49
CA PHE A 351 -3.27 -14.02 3.13
C PHE A 351 -4.72 -14.38 3.39
N GLN A 352 -5.38 -13.63 4.27
CA GLN A 352 -6.74 -13.99 4.68
C GLN A 352 -7.76 -13.13 3.98
N ALA A 353 -8.52 -13.77 3.07
CA ALA A 353 -9.79 -13.30 2.56
C ALA A 353 -10.91 -14.21 3.06
N GLU A 354 -11.67 -13.71 4.04
CA GLU A 354 -12.94 -14.29 4.53
C GLU A 354 -12.82 -15.63 5.29
N PRO A 355 -13.83 -16.09 6.05
CA PRO A 355 -13.76 -17.41 6.67
C PRO A 355 -13.63 -18.48 5.60
N LEU A 356 -12.44 -19.09 5.50
CA LEU A 356 -12.21 -20.24 4.65
C LEU A 356 -12.78 -21.49 5.34
N PRO A 357 -13.24 -22.49 4.57
CA PRO A 357 -13.57 -23.79 5.13
C PRO A 357 -12.39 -24.38 5.90
N GLN A 358 -12.68 -25.24 6.88
CA GLN A 358 -11.64 -26.00 7.56
C GLN A 358 -10.82 -26.81 6.54
N GLY A 359 -9.50 -26.84 6.74
CA GLY A 359 -8.57 -27.51 5.83
C GLY A 359 -8.16 -26.67 4.62
N VAL A 360 -8.52 -25.38 4.58
CA VAL A 360 -8.11 -24.47 3.50
C VAL A 360 -7.22 -23.36 4.05
N ILE A 361 -6.05 -23.18 3.44
CA ILE A 361 -5.11 -22.08 3.74
C ILE A 361 -4.97 -21.21 2.50
N SER A 362 -5.30 -19.91 2.60
CA SER A 362 -5.06 -18.97 1.51
C SER A 362 -3.67 -18.36 1.61
N VAL A 363 -3.02 -18.28 0.46
CA VAL A 363 -1.61 -17.90 0.34
C VAL A 363 -1.46 -16.94 -0.84
N LEU A 364 -0.81 -15.82 -0.57
CA LEU A 364 -0.40 -14.83 -1.56
C LEU A 364 1.04 -15.11 -1.98
N GLY A 365 1.25 -15.35 -3.27
CA GLY A 365 2.56 -15.36 -3.89
C GLY A 365 2.99 -13.98 -4.34
N GLN A 366 4.21 -13.60 -4.02
CA GLN A 366 4.85 -12.35 -4.44
C GLN A 366 6.14 -12.66 -5.21
N GLY A 367 6.10 -12.48 -6.52
CA GLY A 367 7.24 -12.61 -7.40
C GLY A 367 7.91 -11.28 -7.74
N ILE A 368 8.63 -11.28 -8.86
CA ILE A 368 9.14 -10.07 -9.50
C ILE A 368 8.29 -9.78 -10.74
N SER A 369 7.79 -8.56 -10.84
CA SER A 369 7.04 -8.09 -12.00
C SER A 369 7.86 -7.09 -12.80
N LYS A 370 8.00 -7.36 -14.10
CA LYS A 370 8.50 -6.34 -15.02
C LYS A 370 7.46 -5.22 -15.15
N PRO A 371 7.90 -3.95 -15.27
CA PRO A 371 7.01 -2.79 -15.32
C PRO A 371 6.35 -2.63 -16.72
N GLU A 372 5.51 -3.59 -17.11
CA GLU A 372 4.87 -3.67 -18.43
C GLU A 372 3.58 -2.84 -18.54
N GLY A 373 3.01 -2.43 -17.40
CA GLY A 373 1.77 -1.68 -17.33
C GLY A 373 1.96 -0.19 -17.54
N PHE A 374 0.86 0.49 -17.86
CA PHE A 374 0.85 1.94 -18.04
C PHE A 374 -0.55 2.53 -17.85
N PHE A 375 -0.57 3.86 -17.72
CA PHE A 375 -1.77 4.68 -17.70
C PHE A 375 -1.86 5.53 -18.96
N THR A 376 -3.08 5.80 -19.42
CA THR A 376 -3.36 6.85 -20.42
C THR A 376 -4.39 7.81 -19.88
N TYR A 377 -4.26 9.10 -20.17
CA TYR A 377 -5.29 10.06 -19.81
C TYR A 377 -6.46 10.00 -20.79
N ASN A 378 -7.68 9.92 -20.25
CA ASN A 378 -8.90 9.93 -21.03
C ASN A 378 -9.60 11.28 -20.85
N GLU A 379 -9.52 12.14 -21.85
CA GLU A 379 -10.10 13.49 -21.81
C GLU A 379 -11.62 13.49 -21.69
N LYS A 380 -12.31 12.42 -22.11
CA LYS A 380 -13.78 12.34 -22.00
C LYS A 380 -14.23 12.08 -20.57
N THR A 381 -13.53 11.19 -19.87
CA THR A 381 -13.85 10.83 -18.47
C THR A 381 -13.09 11.68 -17.45
N GLN A 382 -12.06 12.42 -17.90
CA GLN A 382 -11.14 13.18 -17.05
C GLN A 382 -10.38 12.32 -16.03
N MET A 383 -10.15 11.04 -16.38
CA MET A 383 -9.51 10.04 -15.55
C MET A 383 -8.35 9.36 -16.28
N ALA A 384 -7.43 8.75 -15.53
CA ALA A 384 -6.41 7.89 -16.12
C ALA A 384 -6.94 6.46 -16.26
N ASP A 385 -6.88 5.88 -17.45
CA ASP A 385 -7.22 4.48 -17.70
C ASP A 385 -5.99 3.61 -17.44
N LEU A 386 -6.15 2.53 -16.67
CA LEU A 386 -5.06 1.60 -16.31
C LEU A 386 -5.03 0.41 -17.28
N PHE A 387 -3.84 0.07 -17.76
CA PHE A 387 -3.60 -1.07 -18.65
C PHE A 387 -2.53 -1.99 -18.10
N TRP A 388 -2.85 -3.28 -18.07
CA TRP A 388 -1.93 -4.38 -17.86
C TRP A 388 -2.05 -5.39 -19.00
N PRO A 389 -0.95 -5.90 -19.57
CA PRO A 389 -1.04 -6.85 -20.69
C PRO A 389 -1.72 -8.16 -20.28
N ILE A 390 -2.82 -8.50 -20.95
CA ILE A 390 -3.57 -9.77 -20.73
C ILE A 390 -2.65 -11.00 -20.94
N ASN A 391 -1.65 -10.89 -21.82
CA ASN A 391 -0.69 -11.95 -22.12
C ASN A 391 0.71 -11.69 -21.56
N SER A 392 0.80 -10.98 -20.43
CA SER A 392 2.07 -10.67 -19.76
C SER A 392 2.90 -11.94 -19.52
N ILE A 393 4.12 -11.96 -20.06
CA ILE A 393 5.07 -13.07 -19.85
C ILE A 393 5.50 -13.11 -18.39
N THR A 394 5.68 -11.94 -17.76
CA THR A 394 6.01 -11.87 -16.33
C THR A 394 4.92 -12.49 -15.48
N SER A 395 3.65 -12.26 -15.80
CA SER A 395 2.51 -12.83 -15.05
C SER A 395 2.47 -14.35 -15.21
N LYS A 396 2.70 -14.86 -16.43
CA LYS A 396 2.77 -16.31 -16.70
C LYS A 396 3.93 -16.97 -15.94
N ASN A 397 5.11 -16.34 -15.92
CA ASN A 397 6.26 -16.84 -15.18
C ASN A 397 6.00 -16.87 -13.66
N ASN A 398 5.41 -15.82 -13.10
CA ASN A 398 5.08 -15.78 -11.67
C ASN A 398 4.05 -16.87 -11.31
N LEU A 399 3.03 -17.08 -12.14
CA LEU A 399 2.07 -18.17 -11.96
C LEU A 399 2.73 -19.56 -12.08
N GLN A 400 3.68 -19.72 -13.00
CA GLN A 400 4.42 -20.97 -13.15
C GLN A 400 5.35 -21.23 -11.95
N ALA A 401 6.06 -20.22 -11.46
CA ALA A 401 6.91 -20.32 -10.28
C ALA A 401 6.08 -20.68 -9.04
N LEU A 402 4.92 -20.03 -8.88
CA LEU A 402 3.94 -20.32 -7.85
C LEU A 402 3.47 -21.78 -7.94
N THR A 403 3.07 -22.24 -9.14
CA THR A 403 2.65 -23.64 -9.38
C THR A 403 3.75 -24.64 -9.03
N ASN A 404 5.01 -24.35 -9.37
CA ASN A 404 6.14 -25.21 -8.99
C ASN A 404 6.29 -25.33 -7.47
N THR A 405 6.20 -24.21 -6.76
CA THR A 405 6.29 -24.18 -5.29
C THR A 405 5.18 -25.00 -4.67
N TYR A 406 3.97 -24.90 -5.21
CA TYR A 406 2.85 -25.71 -4.75
C TYR A 406 3.00 -27.19 -5.02
N ASN A 407 3.57 -27.58 -6.16
CA ASN A 407 3.84 -28.99 -6.43
C ASN A 407 4.86 -29.56 -5.43
N LEU A 408 5.87 -28.77 -5.03
CA LEU A 408 6.80 -29.15 -3.96
C LEU A 408 6.09 -29.34 -2.62
N LEU A 409 5.23 -28.39 -2.23
CA LEU A 409 4.42 -28.49 -1.01
C LEU A 409 3.50 -29.71 -1.05
N ASN A 410 2.78 -29.93 -2.14
CA ASN A 410 1.87 -31.08 -2.31
C ASN A 410 2.60 -32.42 -2.23
N GLN A 411 3.72 -32.54 -2.94
CA GLN A 411 4.51 -33.78 -2.93
C GLN A 411 5.05 -34.12 -1.55
N ALA A 412 5.41 -33.12 -0.74
CA ALA A 412 5.98 -33.35 0.58
C ALA A 412 4.93 -33.56 1.68
N ASN A 413 3.65 -33.24 1.42
CA ASN A 413 2.61 -33.15 2.45
C ASN A 413 1.32 -33.93 2.15
N ASP A 414 1.24 -34.63 1.01
CA ASP A 414 0.02 -35.30 0.54
C ASP A 414 -1.19 -34.33 0.45
N THR A 415 -0.94 -33.05 0.17
CA THR A 415 -1.96 -32.02 -0.07
C THR A 415 -2.29 -31.88 -1.55
N VAL A 416 -3.35 -31.15 -1.85
CA VAL A 416 -3.70 -30.80 -3.23
C VAL A 416 -3.84 -29.29 -3.39
N LEU A 417 -3.32 -28.79 -4.50
CA LEU A 417 -3.51 -27.41 -4.93
C LEU A 417 -4.96 -27.24 -5.37
N ALA A 418 -5.65 -26.23 -4.83
CA ALA A 418 -6.83 -25.73 -5.53
C ALA A 418 -6.37 -24.92 -6.74
N ALA A 419 -7.03 -25.11 -7.89
CA ALA A 419 -6.70 -24.38 -9.10
C ALA A 419 -6.59 -22.86 -8.80
N PRO A 420 -5.48 -22.21 -9.18
CA PRO A 420 -5.33 -20.78 -8.95
C PRO A 420 -6.46 -20.02 -9.64
N ILE A 421 -6.95 -18.97 -8.99
CA ILE A 421 -7.88 -18.06 -9.63
C ILE A 421 -7.08 -17.27 -10.65
N ASP A 422 -7.34 -17.51 -11.94
CA ASP A 422 -6.70 -16.80 -13.05
C ASP A 422 -7.26 -15.37 -13.17
N GLN A 423 -6.93 -14.53 -12.18
CA GLN A 423 -7.22 -13.10 -12.18
C GLN A 423 -6.02 -12.32 -11.65
N VAL A 424 -5.59 -11.31 -12.42
CA VAL A 424 -4.52 -10.40 -12.01
C VAL A 424 -5.13 -9.26 -11.20
N ASN A 425 -5.21 -9.45 -9.89
CA ASN A 425 -5.54 -8.39 -8.93
C ASN A 425 -4.28 -7.99 -8.17
N THR A 426 -4.17 -6.72 -7.79
CA THR A 426 -3.03 -6.27 -6.98
C THR A 426 -3.44 -5.37 -5.81
N GLY A 427 -3.01 -5.74 -4.61
CA GLY A 427 -3.00 -4.89 -3.42
C GLY A 427 -1.73 -4.05 -3.31
N HIS A 428 -0.73 -4.34 -4.15
CA HIS A 428 0.56 -3.69 -4.19
C HIS A 428 0.85 -2.96 -5.52
N PRO A 429 -0.02 -2.03 -5.97
CA PRO A 429 0.25 -1.28 -7.18
C PRO A 429 1.50 -0.40 -7.01
N VAL A 430 2.43 -0.49 -7.97
CA VAL A 430 3.70 0.27 -7.96
C VAL A 430 4.04 0.78 -9.36
N GLY A 431 4.70 1.95 -9.44
CA GLY A 431 5.09 2.59 -10.69
C GLY A 431 4.09 3.63 -11.21
N GLY A 432 4.37 4.18 -12.38
CA GLY A 432 3.63 5.30 -12.99
C GLY A 432 4.34 6.66 -12.91
N ALA A 433 5.33 6.84 -12.04
CA ALA A 433 6.20 8.01 -11.97
C ALA A 433 7.61 7.62 -11.52
N VAL A 434 8.21 6.69 -12.27
CA VAL A 434 9.32 5.84 -11.81
C VAL A 434 10.65 6.58 -11.68
N ILE A 435 11.46 6.15 -10.70
CA ILE A 435 12.84 6.60 -10.48
C ILE A 435 13.69 6.40 -11.76
N GLY A 436 14.45 7.43 -12.12
CA GLY A 436 15.30 7.42 -13.31
C GLY A 436 14.55 7.63 -14.62
N GLN A 437 13.21 7.65 -14.60
CA GLN A 437 12.35 7.85 -15.77
C GLN A 437 11.60 9.17 -15.67
N THR A 438 10.67 9.28 -14.73
CA THR A 438 9.86 10.48 -14.48
C THR A 438 10.49 11.36 -13.40
N CYS A 439 11.12 10.70 -12.42
CA CYS A 439 11.66 11.35 -11.24
C CYS A 439 13.15 11.03 -11.06
N SER A 440 13.88 11.87 -10.32
CA SER A 440 15.20 11.52 -9.80
C SER A 440 15.09 10.37 -8.77
N HIS A 441 16.22 9.81 -8.35
CA HIS A 441 16.25 8.79 -7.28
C HIS A 441 15.80 9.31 -5.90
N LEU A 442 15.64 10.62 -5.77
CA LEU A 442 15.14 11.29 -4.56
C LEU A 442 13.72 11.85 -4.76
N GLY A 443 13.05 11.46 -5.87
CA GLY A 443 11.67 11.82 -6.12
C GLY A 443 11.45 13.18 -6.78
N GLU A 444 12.49 13.93 -7.12
CA GLU A 444 12.31 15.21 -7.84
C GLU A 444 11.74 14.96 -9.24
N VAL A 445 10.65 15.62 -9.59
CA VAL A 445 10.03 15.47 -10.91
C VAL A 445 10.87 16.21 -11.95
N TYR A 446 11.32 15.51 -12.98
CA TYR A 446 12.16 16.13 -14.01
C TYR A 446 11.43 17.29 -14.72
N GLY A 447 12.15 18.39 -14.93
CA GLY A 447 11.61 19.61 -15.55
C GLY A 447 10.89 20.54 -14.57
N HIS A 448 10.73 20.15 -13.29
CA HIS A 448 9.94 20.88 -12.31
C HIS A 448 10.71 21.08 -11.01
N ARG A 449 10.96 22.34 -10.63
CA ARG A 449 11.63 22.67 -9.38
C ARG A 449 10.62 22.63 -8.23
N ASN A 450 11.00 22.03 -7.09
CA ASN A 450 10.17 21.92 -5.89
C ASN A 450 8.91 21.06 -6.05
N LEU A 451 8.83 20.23 -7.09
CA LEU A 451 7.81 19.19 -7.25
C LEU A 451 8.46 17.82 -7.00
N PHE A 452 7.89 17.07 -6.07
CA PHE A 452 8.41 15.77 -5.68
C PHE A 452 7.32 14.71 -5.73
N VAL A 453 7.70 13.47 -5.99
CA VAL A 453 6.89 12.26 -5.85
C VAL A 453 7.58 11.38 -4.80
N LEU A 454 6.87 10.96 -3.76
CA LEU A 454 7.44 10.22 -2.63
C LEU A 454 6.71 8.90 -2.30
N ASP A 455 5.86 8.41 -3.20
CA ASP A 455 5.04 7.22 -2.98
C ASP A 455 5.40 6.02 -3.87
N GLY A 456 4.57 4.97 -3.83
CA GLY A 456 4.74 3.75 -4.63
C GLY A 456 4.82 3.96 -6.14
N SER A 457 4.47 5.13 -6.68
CA SER A 457 4.66 5.44 -8.09
C SER A 457 6.14 5.56 -8.50
N LEU A 458 7.06 5.76 -7.54
CA LEU A 458 8.51 5.73 -7.77
C LEU A 458 9.05 4.33 -8.08
N ILE A 459 8.41 3.29 -7.56
CA ILE A 459 8.92 1.91 -7.60
C ILE A 459 8.76 1.34 -9.02
N PRO A 460 9.81 0.76 -9.64
CA PRO A 460 9.79 0.27 -11.03
C PRO A 460 9.06 -1.08 -11.17
N GLY A 461 7.76 -1.11 -10.90
CA GLY A 461 6.87 -2.26 -11.15
C GLY A 461 6.93 -3.42 -10.15
N SER A 462 7.98 -3.50 -9.32
CA SER A 462 8.10 -4.49 -8.25
C SER A 462 8.94 -3.97 -7.08
N ALA A 463 8.64 -4.47 -5.88
CA ALA A 463 9.44 -4.31 -4.67
C ALA A 463 10.37 -5.51 -4.41
N ALA A 464 10.64 -6.32 -5.44
CA ALA A 464 11.60 -7.43 -5.44
C ALA A 464 11.25 -8.56 -4.44
N CYS A 465 10.11 -9.22 -4.65
CA CYS A 465 9.60 -10.27 -3.74
C CYS A 465 9.38 -9.77 -2.31
N ALA A 466 8.75 -8.60 -2.16
CA ALA A 466 8.41 -8.02 -0.87
C ALA A 466 7.14 -7.18 -0.97
N ASN A 467 6.46 -6.95 0.15
CA ASN A 467 5.43 -5.91 0.24
C ASN A 467 6.10 -4.53 0.07
N PRO A 468 5.51 -3.61 -0.70
CA PRO A 468 6.19 -2.38 -1.10
C PRO A 468 6.25 -1.31 0.01
N SER A 469 5.42 -1.41 1.05
CA SER A 469 5.25 -0.36 2.08
C SER A 469 6.57 0.06 2.73
N LEU A 470 7.39 -0.91 3.15
CA LEU A 470 8.67 -0.67 3.79
C LEU A 470 9.63 0.10 2.85
N THR A 471 9.72 -0.34 1.59
CA THR A 471 10.54 0.30 0.55
C THR A 471 10.05 1.70 0.20
N ILE A 472 8.73 1.91 0.09
CA ILE A 472 8.15 3.24 -0.14
C ILE A 472 8.57 4.21 0.97
N ALA A 473 8.37 3.81 2.23
CA ALA A 473 8.66 4.69 3.35
C ALA A 473 10.18 4.94 3.50
N ALA A 474 11.03 3.93 3.25
CA ALA A 474 12.48 4.07 3.30
C ALA A 474 13.03 5.01 2.22
N LEU A 475 12.51 4.93 0.99
CA LEU A 475 12.85 5.87 -0.08
C LEU A 475 12.39 7.30 0.25
N ALA A 476 11.20 7.45 0.85
CA ALA A 476 10.72 8.75 1.30
C ALA A 476 11.58 9.33 2.43
N GLU A 477 12.03 8.52 3.40
CA GLU A 477 12.95 8.95 4.46
C GLU A 477 14.27 9.45 3.87
N GLN A 478 14.82 8.73 2.91
CA GLN A 478 16.04 9.12 2.21
C GLN A 478 15.89 10.45 1.46
N ALA A 479 14.80 10.58 0.70
CA ALA A 479 14.50 11.81 -0.04
C ALA A 479 14.36 13.01 0.89
N MET A 480 13.65 12.85 2.02
CA MET A 480 13.42 13.93 2.98
C MET A 480 14.68 14.32 3.75
N ASP A 481 15.52 13.36 4.15
CA ASP A 481 16.83 13.66 4.74
C ASP A 481 17.67 14.51 3.78
N HIS A 482 17.68 14.17 2.49
CA HIS A 482 18.41 14.92 1.48
C HIS A 482 17.83 16.33 1.28
N PHE A 483 16.51 16.42 1.08
CA PHE A 483 15.79 17.68 0.87
C PHE A 483 16.06 18.68 2.00
N LEU A 484 15.94 18.25 3.25
CA LEU A 484 16.12 19.13 4.42
C LEU A 484 17.59 19.52 4.63
N ASN A 485 18.54 18.64 4.32
CA ASN A 485 19.96 18.96 4.40
C ASN A 485 20.43 19.97 3.34
N GLN A 486 19.83 19.94 2.15
CA GLN A 486 20.08 20.97 1.13
C GLN A 486 19.39 22.29 1.47
N SER A 487 18.17 22.24 2.01
CA SER A 487 17.34 23.42 2.27
C SER A 487 17.91 24.30 3.40
N ARG A 488 18.64 23.71 4.35
CA ARG A 488 19.38 24.43 5.42
C ARG A 488 20.57 25.27 4.92
N ARG A 489 20.89 25.24 3.61
CA ARG A 489 21.97 26.04 3.01
C ARG A 489 21.49 27.34 2.36
N TRP A 490 20.21 27.69 2.48
CA TRP A 490 19.61 28.88 1.86
C TRP A 490 19.17 29.92 2.89
#